data_AF-A0A9D4MVJ9-F1
#
_entry.id   AF-A0A9D4MVJ9-F1
#
_cell.length_a   1.000
_cell.length_b   1.000
_cell.length_c   1.000
_cell.angle_alpha   90.00
_cell.angle_beta   90.00
_cell.angle_gamma   90.00
#
_symmetry.space_group_name_H-M   'P 1'
#
loop_
_entity.id
_entity.type
_entity.pdbx_description
1 polymer ?
#
loop_
_entity_poly.entity_id
_entity_poly.type
_entity_poly.pdbx_seq_one_letter_code
_entity_poly.pdbx_strand_id
1 'polypeptide(L)'
;MVVMGLLLIMMTQNDGHSDAADNDDTDGHSDATDNDDTDGHSDVADNDDTDGHSDVADNDDTDGHSDVADNDDTDGHSDATDNDDTDGHSDATDNDDTDGHSDVADNDDTDGHSDAADNDDTDGHSDATDNDDTDGHSDAADNDDTE
;
A
#
# COMPACT_ATOMS: atom_id res chain seq x y z
N MET A 1 -23.83 37.49 -19.70
CA MET A 1 -23.51 37.63 -18.27
C MET A 1 -24.55 36.89 -17.46
N VAL A 2 -24.37 35.57 -17.32
CA VAL A 2 -24.66 34.85 -16.08
C VAL A 2 -23.47 33.90 -15.99
N VAL A 3 -22.54 34.24 -15.11
CA VAL A 3 -21.30 33.53 -14.86
C VAL A 3 -21.46 32.92 -13.47
N MET A 4 -20.91 31.71 -13.31
CA MET A 4 -20.55 31.04 -12.06
C MET A 4 -21.63 30.25 -11.31
N GLY A 5 -21.28 28.99 -11.06
CA GLY A 5 -21.90 28.10 -10.09
C GLY A 5 -22.05 26.68 -10.60
N LEU A 6 -20.96 25.99 -10.96
CA LEU A 6 -20.94 24.54 -10.85
C LEU A 6 -21.07 24.29 -9.35
N LEU A 7 -22.27 23.91 -8.90
CA LEU A 7 -22.50 23.55 -7.51
C LEU A 7 -21.90 22.16 -7.35
N LEU A 8 -20.65 22.09 -6.89
CA LEU A 8 -20.08 20.88 -6.29
C LEU A 8 -20.97 20.62 -5.08
N ILE A 9 -21.88 19.65 -5.19
CA ILE A 9 -22.71 19.25 -4.07
C ILE A 9 -21.78 18.34 -3.26
N MET A 10 -21.16 18.88 -2.20
CA MET A 10 -20.60 18.06 -1.12
C MET A 10 -21.77 17.30 -0.51
N MET A 11 -21.93 16.07 -0.98
CA MET A 11 -22.99 15.17 -0.60
C MET A 11 -22.29 14.17 0.30
N THR A 12 -22.33 14.40 1.61
CA THR A 12 -22.11 13.29 2.54
C THR A 12 -23.24 12.30 2.27
N GLN A 13 -23.02 11.30 1.43
CA GLN A 13 -23.94 10.20 1.25
C GLN A 13 -23.56 9.11 2.25
N ASN A 14 -24.53 8.28 2.56
CA ASN A 14 -24.23 7.11 3.39
C ASN A 14 -23.57 6.05 2.50
N ASP A 15 -24.06 5.93 1.27
CA ASP A 15 -23.54 5.03 0.26
C ASP A 15 -23.66 5.74 -1.11
N GLY A 16 -22.61 5.69 -1.93
CA GLY A 16 -22.49 6.45 -3.19
C GLY A 16 -21.94 5.64 -4.36
N HIS A 17 -22.15 6.14 -5.58
CA HIS A 17 -21.40 5.67 -6.76
C HIS A 17 -21.30 6.83 -7.75
N SER A 18 -20.08 7.19 -8.13
CA SER A 18 -19.79 8.40 -8.90
C SER A 18 -18.84 8.11 -10.09
N ASP A 19 -19.21 8.59 -11.27
CA ASP A 19 -18.32 8.61 -12.46
C ASP A 19 -17.20 9.68 -12.33
N ALA A 20 -17.11 10.36 -11.19
CA ALA A 20 -16.21 11.48 -10.91
C ALA A 20 -15.73 11.40 -9.46
N ALA A 21 -14.76 12.24 -9.08
CA ALA A 21 -14.26 12.26 -7.71
C ALA A 21 -15.39 12.34 -6.67
N ASP A 22 -15.40 11.38 -5.73
CA ASP A 22 -16.15 11.47 -4.49
C ASP A 22 -15.26 12.05 -3.39
N ASN A 23 -15.85 12.46 -2.28
CA ASN A 23 -15.13 13.30 -1.32
C ASN A 23 -15.42 13.02 0.15
N ASP A 24 -16.48 12.29 0.50
CA ASP A 24 -16.86 12.03 1.91
C ASP A 24 -18.10 11.11 1.96
N ASP A 25 -17.93 9.79 1.89
CA ASP A 25 -18.99 8.78 2.06
C ASP A 25 -18.66 7.81 3.21
N THR A 26 -19.64 6.97 3.59
CA THR A 26 -19.32 5.84 4.49
C THR A 26 -18.91 4.64 3.66
N ASP A 27 -19.68 4.36 2.61
CA ASP A 27 -19.39 3.34 1.61
C ASP A 27 -19.38 3.99 0.21
N GLY A 28 -18.22 4.27 -0.36
CA GLY A 28 -18.08 4.96 -1.65
C GLY A 28 -17.60 4.07 -2.80
N HIS A 29 -17.84 4.54 -4.02
CA HIS A 29 -17.35 3.90 -5.23
C HIS A 29 -17.14 4.95 -6.33
N SER A 30 -15.92 5.12 -6.81
CA SER A 30 -15.54 6.14 -7.78
C SER A 30 -14.84 5.55 -9.01
N ASP A 31 -15.26 5.93 -10.23
CA ASP A 31 -14.50 5.62 -11.45
C ASP A 31 -13.20 6.49 -11.55
N ALA A 32 -12.92 7.35 -10.57
CA ALA A 32 -11.85 8.32 -10.62
C ALA A 32 -11.05 8.44 -9.32
N THR A 33 -11.56 9.14 -8.32
CA THR A 33 -10.83 9.34 -7.07
C THR A 33 -11.84 9.22 -5.95
N ASP A 34 -11.53 8.42 -4.94
CA ASP A 34 -12.14 8.59 -3.63
C ASP A 34 -11.15 9.27 -2.70
N ASN A 35 -11.66 9.99 -1.70
CA ASN A 35 -10.82 10.92 -0.94
C ASN A 35 -10.93 10.78 0.58
N ASP A 36 -12.04 10.29 1.11
CA ASP A 36 -12.26 10.13 2.55
C ASP A 36 -13.49 9.23 2.74
N ASP A 37 -13.31 7.91 2.86
CA ASP A 37 -14.37 6.96 3.14
C ASP A 37 -14.08 6.08 4.38
N THR A 38 -15.09 5.35 4.83
CA THR A 38 -14.84 4.22 5.75
C THR A 38 -14.51 2.97 4.94
N ASP A 39 -15.36 2.67 3.95
CA ASP A 39 -15.18 1.57 3.01
C ASP A 39 -15.20 2.16 1.58
N GLY A 40 -14.05 2.46 0.98
CA GLY A 40 -13.94 3.10 -0.32
C GLY A 40 -13.42 2.18 -1.42
N HIS A 41 -13.65 2.61 -2.66
CA HIS A 41 -13.27 1.85 -3.84
C HIS A 41 -13.10 2.77 -5.05
N SER A 42 -11.93 2.73 -5.69
CA SER A 42 -11.61 3.62 -6.80
C SER A 42 -10.86 2.96 -7.96
N ASP A 43 -11.33 3.18 -9.19
CA ASP A 43 -10.65 2.71 -10.41
C ASP A 43 -9.27 3.39 -10.63
N VAL A 44 -8.94 4.50 -9.94
CA VAL A 44 -7.67 5.22 -10.19
C VAL A 44 -6.92 5.64 -8.93
N ALA A 45 -7.60 6.08 -7.88
CA ALA A 45 -6.92 6.43 -6.65
C ALA A 45 -7.90 6.42 -5.47
N ASP A 46 -7.54 5.72 -4.40
CA ASP A 46 -8.03 6.05 -3.08
C ASP A 46 -7.02 6.90 -2.33
N ASN A 47 -7.46 7.65 -1.32
CA ASN A 47 -6.58 8.61 -0.67
C ASN A 47 -6.51 8.54 0.86
N ASP A 48 -7.60 8.19 1.54
CA ASP A 48 -7.69 8.25 3.01
C ASP A 48 -8.90 7.42 3.49
N ASP A 49 -8.76 6.09 3.60
CA ASP A 49 -9.84 5.19 4.00
C ASP A 49 -9.53 4.39 5.27
N THR A 50 -10.57 3.78 5.84
CA THR A 50 -10.35 2.71 6.82
C THR A 50 -10.09 1.40 6.09
N ASP A 51 -10.98 1.02 5.18
CA ASP A 51 -10.88 -0.16 4.33
C ASP A 51 -11.00 0.30 2.86
N GLY A 52 -9.87 0.60 2.20
CA GLY A 52 -9.85 1.12 0.83
C GLY A 52 -9.35 0.11 -0.20
N HIS A 53 -9.64 0.42 -1.46
CA HIS A 53 -9.27 -0.44 -2.58
C HIS A 53 -9.12 0.37 -3.87
N SER A 54 -7.95 0.28 -4.51
CA SER A 54 -7.73 0.90 -5.82
C SER A 54 -7.15 -0.04 -6.89
N ASP A 55 -7.62 0.15 -8.13
CA ASP A 55 -6.99 -0.49 -9.31
C ASP A 55 -5.60 0.10 -9.63
N VAL A 56 -5.20 1.24 -9.04
CA VAL A 56 -3.97 1.95 -9.43
C VAL A 56 -3.18 2.52 -8.26
N ALA A 57 -3.81 3.14 -7.28
CA ALA A 57 -3.07 3.75 -6.19
C ALA A 57 -3.92 3.82 -4.94
N ASP A 58 -3.42 3.24 -3.86
CA ASP A 58 -3.84 3.62 -2.52
C ASP A 58 -2.81 4.56 -1.90
N ASN A 59 -3.23 5.38 -0.93
CA ASN A 59 -2.33 6.39 -0.38
C ASN A 59 -2.16 6.37 1.14
N ASP A 60 -3.23 6.15 1.92
CA ASP A 60 -3.18 6.19 3.39
C ASP A 60 -4.40 5.45 3.97
N ASP A 61 -4.28 4.15 4.20
CA ASP A 61 -5.38 3.32 4.72
C ASP A 61 -5.04 2.60 6.02
N THR A 62 -6.09 2.14 6.72
CA THR A 62 -5.87 1.14 7.77
C THR A 62 -5.69 -0.24 7.15
N ASP A 63 -6.63 -0.65 6.29
CA ASP A 63 -6.64 -1.93 5.58
C ASP A 63 -6.78 -1.63 4.06
N GLY A 64 -5.70 -1.28 3.37
CA GLY A 64 -5.71 -0.88 1.97
C GLY A 64 -5.25 -1.97 1.00
N HIS A 65 -5.57 -1.75 -0.27
CA HIS A 65 -5.31 -2.73 -1.33
C HIS A 65 -5.19 -2.06 -2.69
N SER A 66 -4.06 -2.29 -3.37
CA SER A 66 -3.81 -1.73 -4.69
C SER A 66 -3.28 -2.73 -5.72
N ASP A 67 -3.81 -2.69 -6.95
CA ASP A 67 -3.26 -3.48 -8.07
C ASP A 67 -1.85 -3.00 -8.51
N VAL A 68 -1.44 -1.78 -8.13
CA VAL A 68 -0.22 -1.17 -8.66
C VAL A 68 0.67 -0.53 -7.61
N ALA A 69 0.11 0.24 -6.68
CA ALA A 69 0.89 0.97 -5.69
C ALA A 69 0.06 1.19 -4.43
N ASP A 70 0.58 0.69 -3.33
CA ASP A 70 0.20 1.14 -1.99
C ASP A 70 1.27 2.11 -1.47
N ASN A 71 0.90 3.04 -0.59
CA ASN A 71 1.84 4.06 -0.14
C ASN A 71 2.09 4.12 1.36
N ASP A 72 1.06 3.98 2.21
CA ASP A 72 1.22 4.12 3.67
C ASP A 72 0.05 3.42 4.39
N ASP A 73 0.18 2.15 4.75
CA ASP A 73 -0.91 1.37 5.35
C ASP A 73 -0.57 0.76 6.72
N THR A 74 -1.61 0.43 7.49
CA THR A 74 -1.41 -0.46 8.64
C THR A 74 -1.31 -1.92 8.18
N ASP A 75 -2.31 -2.38 7.43
CA ASP A 75 -2.39 -3.72 6.85
C ASP A 75 -2.58 -3.60 5.33
N GLY A 76 -1.51 -3.31 4.58
CA GLY A 76 -1.57 -3.02 3.15
C GLY A 76 -1.19 -4.19 2.24
N HIS A 77 -1.55 -4.06 0.97
CA HIS A 77 -1.40 -5.13 -0.02
C HIS A 77 -1.30 -4.58 -1.43
N SER A 78 -0.16 -4.84 -2.09
CA SER A 78 0.05 -4.46 -3.50
C SER A 78 0.45 -5.61 -4.42
N ASP A 79 -0.17 -5.66 -5.60
CA ASP A 79 0.28 -6.55 -6.69
C ASP A 79 1.67 -6.14 -7.26
N ALA A 80 2.14 -4.91 -7.02
CA ALA A 80 3.36 -4.42 -7.63
C ALA A 80 4.30 -3.62 -6.73
N THR A 81 3.80 -2.69 -5.91
CA THR A 81 4.67 -1.91 -5.03
C THR A 81 3.93 -1.53 -3.79
N ASP A 82 4.48 -1.95 -2.68
CA ASP A 82 4.15 -1.47 -1.36
C ASP A 82 5.30 -0.55 -0.88
N ASN A 83 4.99 0.51 -0.14
CA ASN A 83 5.99 1.55 0.16
C ASN A 83 6.31 1.75 1.64
N ASP A 84 5.31 1.76 2.52
CA ASP A 84 5.51 2.03 3.95
C ASP A 84 4.37 1.37 4.76
N ASP A 85 4.58 0.18 5.30
CA ASP A 85 3.51 -0.57 5.94
C ASP A 85 3.85 -1.05 7.37
N THR A 86 2.83 -1.28 8.20
CA THR A 86 3.07 -2.04 9.44
C THR A 86 3.10 -3.53 9.15
N ASP A 87 2.04 -4.07 8.54
CA ASP A 87 1.87 -5.47 8.16
C ASP A 87 1.63 -5.53 6.63
N GLY A 88 2.71 -5.32 5.84
CA GLY A 88 2.64 -5.12 4.38
C GLY A 88 2.85 -6.37 3.54
N HIS A 89 2.45 -6.30 2.28
CA HIS A 89 2.53 -7.45 1.38
C HIS A 89 2.61 -7.02 -0.10
N SER A 90 3.72 -7.33 -0.76
CA SER A 90 3.89 -7.10 -2.19
C SER A 90 4.24 -8.33 -3.03
N ASP A 91 3.56 -8.50 -4.16
CA ASP A 91 3.94 -9.50 -5.18
C ASP A 91 5.26 -9.14 -5.89
N ALA A 92 5.77 -7.90 -5.77
CA ALA A 92 6.98 -7.49 -6.48
C ALA A 92 7.96 -6.58 -5.72
N THR A 93 7.52 -5.61 -4.93
CA THR A 93 8.46 -4.79 -4.17
C THR A 93 7.78 -4.28 -2.92
N ASP A 94 8.33 -4.64 -1.79
CA ASP A 94 8.11 -3.94 -0.52
C ASP A 94 9.32 -3.03 -0.27
N ASN A 95 9.11 -1.86 0.32
CA ASN A 95 10.15 -0.84 0.45
C ASN A 95 10.54 -0.50 1.89
N ASP A 96 9.58 -0.46 2.80
CA ASP A 96 9.77 -0.19 4.23
C ASP A 96 8.59 -0.86 4.96
N ASP A 97 8.86 -1.87 5.77
CA ASP A 97 7.83 -2.54 6.55
C ASP A 97 8.27 -2.82 8.01
N THR A 98 7.29 -3.07 8.88
CA THR A 98 7.59 -3.66 10.20
C THR A 98 7.53 -5.18 10.14
N ASP A 99 6.42 -5.74 9.67
CA ASP A 99 6.16 -7.17 9.54
C ASP A 99 5.64 -7.45 8.11
N GLY A 100 6.45 -7.26 7.06
CA GLY A 100 5.99 -7.43 5.68
C GLY A 100 6.67 -8.53 4.88
N HIS A 101 6.29 -8.59 3.60
CA HIS A 101 6.63 -9.71 2.74
C HIS A 101 6.66 -9.33 1.26
N SER A 102 7.74 -9.73 0.57
CA SER A 102 7.82 -9.61 -0.89
C SER A 102 8.16 -10.90 -1.63
N ASP A 103 7.45 -11.16 -2.73
CA ASP A 103 7.77 -12.25 -3.65
C ASP A 103 9.09 -12.02 -4.44
N VAL A 104 9.56 -10.77 -4.53
CA VAL A 104 10.71 -10.42 -5.38
C VAL A 104 11.75 -9.59 -4.67
N ALA A 105 11.38 -8.52 -3.98
CA ALA A 105 12.34 -7.62 -3.38
C ALA A 105 11.75 -6.94 -2.16
N ASP A 106 12.45 -7.09 -1.05
CA ASP A 106 12.29 -6.28 0.13
C ASP A 106 13.51 -5.36 0.27
N ASN A 107 13.32 -4.16 0.79
CA ASN A 107 14.37 -3.15 0.88
C ASN A 107 14.77 -2.77 2.30
N ASP A 108 13.82 -2.70 3.24
CA ASP A 108 14.07 -2.34 4.64
C ASP A 108 12.95 -2.96 5.50
N ASP A 109 13.27 -3.96 6.32
CA ASP A 109 12.30 -4.65 7.17
C ASP A 109 12.74 -4.67 8.65
N THR A 110 11.76 -4.81 9.55
CA THR A 110 12.08 -5.23 10.93
C THR A 110 11.99 -6.75 11.09
N ASP A 111 10.85 -7.35 10.76
CA ASP A 111 10.55 -8.79 10.87
C ASP A 111 9.96 -9.32 9.53
N GLY A 112 10.58 -9.00 8.40
CA GLY A 112 10.03 -9.26 7.05
C GLY A 112 10.66 -10.45 6.31
N HIS A 113 10.10 -10.76 5.14
CA HIS A 113 10.53 -11.92 4.33
C HIS A 113 10.48 -11.68 2.83
N SER A 114 11.57 -12.03 2.14
CA SER A 114 11.65 -12.01 0.68
C SER A 114 11.95 -13.35 0.01
N ASP A 115 11.25 -13.65 -1.08
CA ASP A 115 11.51 -14.87 -1.87
C ASP A 115 12.81 -14.77 -2.70
N ALA A 116 13.23 -13.56 -3.07
CA ALA A 116 14.35 -13.37 -4.00
C ALA A 116 15.48 -12.45 -3.52
N ALA A 117 15.17 -11.32 -2.90
CA ALA A 117 16.20 -10.39 -2.46
C ALA A 117 15.69 -9.56 -1.27
N ASP A 118 16.52 -9.51 -0.24
CA ASP A 118 16.42 -8.59 0.88
C ASP A 118 17.67 -7.71 0.91
N ASN A 119 17.52 -6.47 1.35
CA ASN A 119 18.58 -5.49 1.31
C ASN A 119 19.03 -4.96 2.69
N ASP A 120 18.13 -4.78 3.66
CA ASP A 120 18.43 -4.37 5.04
C ASP A 120 17.35 -4.95 5.96
N ASP A 121 17.73 -5.86 6.86
CA ASP A 121 16.79 -6.49 7.79
C ASP A 121 17.26 -6.40 9.26
N THR A 122 16.31 -6.37 10.19
CA THR A 122 16.64 -6.56 11.61
C THR A 122 16.57 -8.03 12.02
N ASP A 123 15.44 -8.69 11.76
CA ASP A 123 15.16 -10.09 12.09
C ASP A 123 14.56 -10.84 10.86
N GLY A 124 14.78 -10.32 9.65
CA GLY A 124 14.19 -10.76 8.37
C GLY A 124 14.86 -11.98 7.70
N HIS A 125 14.24 -12.49 6.63
CA HIS A 125 14.73 -13.67 5.90
C HIS A 125 14.62 -13.55 4.37
N SER A 126 15.66 -13.97 3.64
CA SER A 126 15.60 -14.17 2.18
C SER A 126 15.83 -15.61 1.71
N ASP A 127 15.01 -16.10 0.77
CA ASP A 127 15.21 -17.39 0.13
C ASP A 127 16.47 -17.43 -0.77
N ALA A 128 16.91 -16.27 -1.29
CA ALA A 128 17.98 -16.23 -2.29
C ALA A 128 19.12 -15.26 -2.03
N THR A 129 18.89 -14.01 -1.63
CA THR A 129 19.99 -13.07 -1.39
C THR A 129 19.62 -12.08 -0.32
N ASP A 130 20.53 -11.92 0.63
CA ASP A 130 20.42 -10.96 1.71
C ASP A 130 21.74 -10.18 1.77
N ASN A 131 21.65 -8.87 1.96
CA ASN A 131 22.77 -7.96 1.80
C ASN A 131 23.30 -7.36 3.10
N ASP A 132 22.45 -7.04 4.08
CA ASP A 132 22.82 -6.50 5.38
C ASP A 132 21.75 -6.95 6.41
N ASP A 133 22.10 -7.81 7.37
CA ASP A 133 21.19 -8.32 8.41
C ASP A 133 21.75 -8.06 9.83
N THR A 134 20.87 -7.83 10.82
CA THR A 134 21.30 -7.77 12.23
C THR A 134 21.20 -9.12 12.93
N ASP A 135 20.06 -9.79 12.80
CA ASP A 135 19.76 -11.12 13.33
C ASP A 135 19.04 -12.01 12.27
N GLY A 136 18.99 -11.55 11.01
CA GLY A 136 18.39 -12.21 9.84
C GLY A 136 19.18 -13.39 9.24
N HIS A 137 18.79 -13.82 8.04
CA HIS A 137 19.55 -14.80 7.24
C HIS A 137 19.00 -15.02 5.83
N SER A 138 19.89 -15.44 4.91
CA SER A 138 19.48 -16.05 3.64
C SER A 138 19.85 -17.52 3.41
N ASP A 139 19.01 -18.18 2.60
CA ASP A 139 19.13 -19.61 2.28
C ASP A 139 20.23 -19.91 1.25
N ALA A 140 20.60 -18.94 0.40
CA ALA A 140 21.53 -19.15 -0.71
C ALA A 140 22.78 -18.25 -0.71
N ALA A 141 22.65 -16.95 -0.50
CA ALA A 141 23.76 -16.00 -0.58
C ALA A 141 23.55 -14.83 0.37
N ASP A 142 24.21 -14.94 1.51
CA ASP A 142 24.29 -13.90 2.52
C ASP A 142 25.60 -13.13 2.32
N ASN A 143 25.48 -11.81 2.22
CA ASN A 143 26.56 -10.89 1.97
C ASN A 143 27.01 -10.10 3.22
N ASP A 144 26.45 -10.42 4.39
CA ASP A 144 26.74 -9.75 5.65
C ASP A 144 28.19 -9.96 6.11
N ASP A 145 28.74 -8.85 6.58
CA ASP A 145 30.08 -8.68 7.11
C ASP A 145 29.96 -7.78 8.36
N THR A 146 28.99 -8.02 9.25
CA THR A 146 28.90 -7.35 10.56
C THR A 146 29.25 -8.29 11.72
N GLU A 147 30.47 -8.08 12.29
CA GLU A 147 30.93 -8.67 13.57
C GLU A 147 30.40 -7.93 14.82
#